data_AF-A0A285N0H8-F1
#
_entry.id   AF-A0A285N0H8-F1
#
_cell.length_a   1.000
_cell.length_b   1.000
_cell.length_c   1.000
_cell.angle_alpha   90.00
_cell.angle_beta   90.00
_cell.angle_gamma   90.00
#
_symmetry.space_group_name_H-M   'P 1'
#
loop_
_entity.id
_entity.type
_entity.pdbx_description
1 polymer ?
#
loop_
_entity_poly.entity_id
_entity_poly.type
_entity_poly.pdbx_seq_one_letter_code
_entity_poly.pdbx_strand_id
1 'polypeptide(L)'
;MSIDREKLRKSVRLFLEAIGEDPDREGLKDTPDRIVRLWEEFKSHENFNMTVFEDVGDYNEMVVVKDIQFYSLCEHHLLPFFGKAHIAYIPDKKVCGLSKLVRVVNKFAYRPQVQERLTAEIAEFLEKELNPKGVAVVLEAEHLCYSSDTEILTDKGWKLFKDLEPEDKVAQVNPETLKVSFVKPASYIKYPFKGMMINFKNKSVDLLVSPDHKMLYSSEWIFYKSKNKRWLSKPAYQIKDLSKIIIPQAGIMEGKEIEFFELEEEYEVSNSSVITKTKKKVKIKGDTFIKLLAIYLAEGSFYIENGKYYKVRIVQKEGEKAEKIREILEELPFKYFSIKRKNGTIEFVINSKVLTKYMKRFGKSEDKFIPEEIFSASQRQKKLFLEYFILGDGYKKPDGKTFHFVSKSKKLIDGIQAIYATLGIATTVYDHKYKDGKVYYRLEIRKDKKGRDKYYSMVREVKDVPYNDYIYSVTVPEGYIMVRRNGKIAISGNCMSMRGVKNPSSYTVTSKLTGVFMENEKTRNEFLNLIYNGK
;
A
#
# COMPACT_ATOMS: atom_id res chain seq x y z
N MET A 1 2.98 35.55 -26.08
CA MET A 1 1.61 35.06 -26.38
C MET A 1 0.82 34.95 -25.08
N SER A 2 -0.40 35.49 -25.04
CA SER A 2 -1.36 35.39 -23.93
C SER A 2 -2.10 34.05 -23.94
N ILE A 3 -2.55 33.57 -22.77
CA ILE A 3 -3.40 32.37 -22.66
C ILE A 3 -4.81 32.72 -23.11
N ASP A 4 -5.35 31.94 -24.04
CA ASP A 4 -6.77 31.98 -24.38
C ASP A 4 -7.57 31.18 -23.33
N ARG A 5 -8.09 31.91 -22.34
CA ARG A 5 -8.83 31.34 -21.21
C ARG A 5 -10.04 30.52 -21.67
N GLU A 6 -10.81 31.03 -22.63
CA GLU A 6 -12.02 30.36 -23.10
C GLU A 6 -11.70 29.08 -23.86
N LYS A 7 -10.72 29.15 -24.76
CA LYS A 7 -10.26 27.98 -25.51
C LYS A 7 -9.70 26.92 -24.59
N LEU A 8 -8.92 27.29 -23.58
CA LEU A 8 -8.36 26.35 -22.61
C LEU A 8 -9.45 25.69 -21.77
N ARG A 9 -10.46 26.44 -21.28
CA ARG A 9 -11.61 25.86 -20.57
C ARG A 9 -12.35 24.83 -21.41
N LYS A 10 -12.68 25.20 -22.65
CA LYS A 10 -13.35 24.30 -23.61
C LYS A 10 -12.52 23.05 -23.86
N SER A 11 -11.22 23.20 -24.03
CA SER A 11 -10.30 22.09 -24.28
C SER A 11 -10.19 21.14 -23.08
N VAL A 12 -10.15 21.65 -21.85
CA VAL A 12 -10.12 20.82 -20.64
C VAL A 12 -11.43 20.06 -20.45
N ARG A 13 -12.59 20.70 -20.69
CA ARG A 13 -13.88 20.00 -20.66
C ARG A 13 -13.93 18.88 -21.71
N LEU A 14 -13.55 19.19 -22.95
CA LEU A 14 -13.48 18.20 -24.02
C LEU A 14 -12.50 17.06 -23.70
N PHE A 15 -11.36 17.36 -23.08
CA PHE A 15 -10.42 16.34 -22.64
C PHE A 15 -11.04 15.41 -21.60
N LEU A 16 -11.75 15.95 -20.61
CA LEU A 16 -12.44 15.16 -19.58
C LEU A 16 -13.51 14.25 -20.21
N GLU A 17 -14.30 14.77 -21.15
CA GLU A 17 -15.27 13.99 -21.92
C GLU A 17 -14.58 12.87 -22.72
N ALA A 18 -13.48 13.21 -23.40
CA ALA A 18 -12.74 12.27 -24.26
C ALA A 18 -12.10 11.11 -23.47
N ILE A 19 -11.75 11.32 -22.19
CA ILE A 19 -11.26 10.25 -21.31
C ILE A 19 -12.38 9.51 -20.56
N GLY A 20 -13.65 9.82 -20.83
CA GLY A 20 -14.81 9.15 -20.26
C GLY A 20 -15.26 9.67 -18.89
N GLU A 21 -14.80 10.85 -18.47
CA GLU A 21 -15.26 11.51 -17.24
C GLU A 21 -16.46 12.42 -17.52
N ASP A 22 -17.31 12.63 -16.51
CA ASP A 22 -18.37 13.65 -16.50
C ASP A 22 -17.79 14.99 -16.05
N PRO A 23 -17.65 16.01 -16.93
CA PRO A 23 -17.09 17.31 -16.55
C PRO A 23 -17.94 18.08 -15.56
N ASP A 24 -19.22 17.74 -15.40
CA ASP A 24 -20.16 18.42 -14.51
C ASP A 24 -20.27 17.74 -13.13
N ARG A 25 -19.54 16.63 -12.91
CA ARG A 25 -19.44 16.04 -11.56
C ARG A 25 -18.86 17.06 -10.58
N GLU A 26 -19.32 17.01 -9.33
CA GLU A 26 -18.94 17.95 -8.27
C GLU A 26 -17.43 18.18 -8.17
N GLY A 27 -16.63 17.12 -8.31
CA GLY A 27 -15.17 17.21 -8.27
C GLY A 27 -14.48 17.79 -9.52
N LEU A 28 -15.15 17.82 -10.68
CA LEU A 28 -14.56 18.27 -11.96
C LEU A 28 -15.14 19.57 -12.50
N LYS A 29 -16.29 20.01 -11.99
CA LYS A 29 -16.99 21.22 -12.45
C LYS A 29 -16.06 22.44 -12.56
N ASP A 30 -15.19 22.63 -11.57
CA ASP A 30 -14.22 23.73 -11.53
C ASP A 30 -12.82 23.36 -12.07
N THR A 31 -12.61 22.12 -12.52
CA THR A 31 -11.31 21.68 -13.09
C THR A 31 -10.87 22.56 -14.26
N PRO A 32 -11.74 22.92 -15.24
CA PRO A 32 -11.36 23.83 -16.31
C PRO A 32 -10.79 25.16 -15.79
N ASP A 33 -11.43 25.77 -14.80
CA ASP A 33 -10.97 27.02 -14.19
C ASP A 33 -9.70 26.85 -13.35
N ARG A 34 -9.56 25.73 -12.63
CA ARG A 34 -8.32 25.40 -11.90
C ARG A 34 -7.14 25.25 -12.85
N ILE A 35 -7.34 24.60 -13.99
CA ILE A 35 -6.31 24.42 -15.01
C ILE A 35 -5.96 25.77 -15.65
N VAL A 36 -6.93 26.64 -15.95
CA VAL A 36 -6.63 28.01 -16.42
C VAL A 36 -5.73 28.74 -15.42
N ARG A 37 -6.10 28.76 -14.13
CA ARG A 37 -5.30 29.43 -13.09
C ARG A 37 -3.88 28.87 -12.97
N LEU A 38 -3.73 27.54 -13.06
CA LEU A 38 -2.43 26.88 -13.06
C LEU A 38 -1.55 27.38 -14.22
N TRP A 39 -2.10 27.43 -15.44
CA TRP A 39 -1.35 27.89 -16.60
C TRP A 39 -1.00 29.39 -16.54
N GLU A 40 -1.85 30.20 -15.92
CA GLU A 40 -1.57 31.61 -15.66
C GLU A 40 -0.45 31.81 -14.64
N GLU A 41 -0.42 31.00 -13.59
CA GLU A 41 0.68 30.95 -12.63
C GLU A 41 1.98 30.55 -13.33
N PHE A 42 1.93 29.56 -14.23
CA PHE A 42 3.09 29.14 -15.03
C PHE A 42 3.62 30.29 -15.89
N LYS A 43 2.71 30.97 -16.61
CA LYS A 43 3.03 32.18 -17.40
C LYS A 43 3.66 33.29 -16.57
N SER A 44 3.25 33.47 -15.32
CA SER A 44 3.77 34.54 -14.47
C SER A 44 5.29 34.43 -14.23
N HIS A 45 5.83 33.23 -14.30
CA HIS A 45 7.26 32.96 -14.13
C HIS A 45 8.09 33.26 -15.39
N GLU A 46 7.50 33.28 -16.59
CA GLU A 46 8.20 33.65 -17.83
C GLU A 46 8.66 35.12 -17.82
N ASN A 47 7.83 36.00 -17.22
CA ASN A 47 8.01 37.45 -17.16
C ASN A 47 8.97 37.88 -16.04
N PHE A 48 10.14 37.26 -16.00
CA PHE A 48 11.23 37.59 -15.09
C PHE A 48 12.40 38.23 -15.85
N ASN A 49 12.79 39.44 -15.40
CA ASN A 49 14.05 40.10 -15.75
C ASN A 49 15.04 39.95 -14.60
N MET A 50 16.25 39.51 -14.93
CA MET A 50 17.31 39.31 -13.96
C MET A 50 17.91 40.67 -13.56
N THR A 51 17.97 40.92 -12.26
CA THR A 51 18.67 42.09 -11.71
C THR A 51 20.09 41.66 -11.37
N VAL A 52 21.07 42.33 -11.95
CA VAL A 52 22.50 42.05 -11.77
C VAL A 52 23.14 43.22 -11.04
N PHE A 53 24.02 42.93 -10.09
CA PHE A 53 24.85 43.94 -9.44
C PHE A 53 26.18 43.99 -10.19
N GLU A 54 26.49 45.15 -10.76
CA GLU A 54 27.76 45.43 -11.44
C GLU A 54 28.74 46.07 -10.43
N ASP A 55 30.05 45.90 -10.65
CA ASP A 55 31.13 46.47 -9.83
C ASP A 55 31.14 46.06 -8.35
N VAL A 56 30.93 44.77 -8.08
CA VAL A 56 30.95 44.20 -6.71
C VAL A 56 32.39 44.01 -6.15
N GLY A 57 33.36 44.76 -6.68
CA GLY A 57 34.80 44.63 -6.38
C GLY A 57 35.48 43.45 -7.09
N ASP A 58 36.71 43.11 -6.68
CA ASP A 58 37.52 42.03 -7.26
C ASP A 58 37.08 40.62 -6.84
N TYR A 59 35.83 40.44 -6.38
CA TYR A 59 35.34 39.15 -5.92
C TYR A 59 35.22 38.17 -7.10
N ASN A 60 36.13 37.20 -7.12
CA ASN A 60 36.32 36.24 -8.20
C ASN A 60 36.23 34.78 -7.71
N GLU A 61 35.59 34.58 -6.56
CA GLU A 61 35.41 33.28 -5.92
C GLU A 61 34.08 32.63 -6.32
N MET A 62 33.99 31.31 -6.13
CA MET A 62 32.81 30.52 -6.51
C MET A 62 31.59 30.87 -5.66
N VAL A 63 30.47 31.23 -6.32
CA VAL A 63 29.16 31.35 -5.70
C VAL A 63 28.36 30.08 -5.96
N VAL A 64 27.89 29.40 -4.92
CA VAL A 64 27.09 28.17 -5.02
C VAL A 64 25.74 28.33 -4.34
N VAL A 65 24.69 27.91 -5.04
CA VAL A 65 23.36 27.69 -4.47
C VAL A 65 22.95 26.26 -4.75
N LYS A 66 22.79 25.47 -3.69
CA LYS A 66 22.34 24.08 -3.76
C LYS A 66 20.89 23.94 -3.27
N ASP A 67 20.28 22.82 -3.62
CA ASP A 67 18.94 22.41 -3.16
C ASP A 67 17.81 23.39 -3.54
N ILE A 68 17.90 24.03 -4.72
CA ILE A 68 16.79 24.82 -5.27
C ILE A 68 15.67 23.86 -5.69
N GLN A 69 14.59 23.82 -4.92
CA GLN A 69 13.43 23.00 -5.26
C GLN A 69 12.73 23.54 -6.51
N PHE A 70 12.48 22.68 -7.49
CA PHE A 70 11.70 23.03 -8.68
C PHE A 70 10.57 22.04 -8.95
N TYR A 71 9.57 22.51 -9.71
CA TYR A 71 8.44 21.75 -10.21
C TYR A 71 8.25 22.10 -11.69
N SER A 72 7.87 21.13 -12.50
CA SER A 72 7.67 21.31 -13.93
C SER A 72 6.68 20.29 -14.49
N LEU A 73 6.19 20.50 -15.70
CA LEU A 73 5.39 19.52 -16.44
C LEU A 73 6.24 18.96 -17.57
N CYS A 74 6.29 17.64 -17.72
CA CYS A 74 6.98 17.06 -18.86
C CYS A 74 6.21 17.38 -20.15
N GLU A 75 6.89 17.89 -21.18
CA GLU A 75 6.23 18.31 -22.43
C GLU A 75 5.61 17.17 -23.23
N HIS A 76 6.07 15.93 -23.04
CA HIS A 76 5.59 14.77 -23.79
C HIS A 76 4.20 14.28 -23.34
N HIS A 77 3.82 14.55 -22.09
CA HIS A 77 2.62 13.97 -21.48
C HIS A 77 1.95 14.86 -20.44
N LEU A 78 2.49 16.06 -20.20
CA LEU A 78 1.96 17.06 -19.26
C LEU A 78 1.81 16.54 -17.83
N LEU A 79 2.63 15.55 -17.45
CA LEU A 79 2.70 15.06 -16.07
C LEU A 79 3.77 15.81 -15.30
N PRO A 80 3.56 16.11 -14.01
CA PRO A 80 4.54 16.83 -13.23
C PRO A 80 5.79 16.00 -12.95
N PHE A 81 6.95 16.66 -13.01
CA PHE A 81 8.21 16.19 -12.44
C PHE A 81 8.77 17.29 -11.53
N PHE A 82 9.51 16.90 -10.51
CA PHE A 82 10.05 17.81 -9.51
C PHE A 82 11.37 17.26 -9.00
N GLY A 83 12.19 18.17 -8.50
CA GLY A 83 13.58 17.85 -8.24
C GLY A 83 14.34 19.00 -7.59
N LYS A 84 15.65 18.81 -7.50
CA LYS A 84 16.59 19.81 -6.98
C LYS A 84 17.46 20.33 -8.10
N ALA A 85 17.67 21.64 -8.13
CA ALA A 85 18.68 22.27 -8.95
C ALA A 85 19.81 22.81 -8.06
N HIS A 86 21.04 22.63 -8.53
CA HIS A 86 22.26 23.14 -7.93
C HIS A 86 22.93 24.02 -8.98
N ILE A 87 23.25 25.25 -8.61
CA ILE A 87 23.83 26.25 -9.50
C ILE A 87 25.11 26.77 -8.87
N ALA A 88 26.17 26.88 -9.65
CA ALA A 88 27.36 27.63 -9.31
C ALA A 88 27.79 28.55 -10.46
N TYR A 89 28.43 29.66 -10.13
CA TYR A 89 29.11 30.50 -11.11
C TYR A 89 30.32 31.19 -10.47
N ILE A 90 31.30 31.57 -11.29
CA ILE A 90 32.45 32.39 -10.84
C ILE A 90 32.31 33.78 -11.48
N PRO A 91 32.04 34.83 -10.69
CA PRO A 91 31.84 36.17 -11.20
C PRO A 91 33.02 36.70 -12.03
N ASP A 92 32.68 37.47 -13.07
CA ASP A 92 33.57 38.45 -13.67
C ASP A 92 32.84 39.80 -13.64
N LYS A 93 33.10 40.59 -12.58
CA LYS A 93 32.48 41.90 -12.28
C LYS A 93 30.98 41.93 -11.97
N LYS A 94 30.23 40.87 -12.31
CA LYS A 94 28.76 40.76 -12.14
C LYS A 94 28.36 39.68 -11.13
N VAL A 95 27.50 40.03 -10.18
CA VAL A 95 26.96 39.10 -9.16
C VAL A 95 25.44 39.18 -9.11
N CYS A 96 24.78 38.07 -8.76
CA CYS A 96 23.34 38.03 -8.51
C CYS A 96 23.02 37.43 -7.14
N GLY A 97 21.88 37.85 -6.58
CA GLY A 97 21.41 37.33 -5.30
C GLY A 97 20.75 35.95 -5.40
N LEU A 98 20.80 35.20 -4.30
CA LEU A 98 20.18 33.87 -4.13
C LEU A 98 18.75 33.78 -4.69
N SER A 99 17.91 34.75 -4.33
CA SER A 99 16.49 34.77 -4.74
C SER A 99 16.29 34.92 -6.25
N LYS A 100 17.29 35.42 -6.98
CA LYS A 100 17.25 35.54 -8.44
C LYS A 100 17.61 34.23 -9.13
N LEU A 101 18.60 33.50 -8.61
CA LEU A 101 18.93 32.15 -9.10
C LEU A 101 17.73 31.19 -8.98
N VAL A 102 17.01 31.24 -7.85
CA VAL A 102 15.75 30.48 -7.68
C VAL A 102 14.71 30.88 -8.73
N ARG A 103 14.56 32.17 -9.03
CA ARG A 103 13.62 32.66 -10.04
C ARG A 103 14.01 32.27 -11.46
N VAL A 104 15.31 32.16 -11.76
CA VAL A 104 15.78 31.63 -13.05
C VAL A 104 15.37 30.17 -13.21
N VAL A 105 15.54 29.33 -12.18
CA VAL A 105 15.05 27.94 -12.21
C VAL A 105 13.55 27.90 -12.45
N ASN A 106 12.76 28.72 -11.73
CA ASN A 106 11.31 28.74 -11.90
C ASN A 106 10.88 29.24 -13.29
N LYS A 107 11.57 30.23 -13.87
CA LYS A 107 11.30 30.77 -15.22
C LYS A 107 11.31 29.67 -16.27
N PHE A 108 12.26 28.74 -16.18
CA PHE A 108 12.38 27.65 -17.14
C PHE A 108 11.60 26.40 -16.74
N ALA A 109 11.40 26.14 -15.44
CA ALA A 109 10.72 24.94 -14.94
C ALA A 109 9.19 25.02 -15.05
N TYR A 110 8.55 26.18 -14.86
CA TYR A 110 7.10 26.33 -14.79
C TYR A 110 6.42 26.38 -16.17
N ARG A 111 6.72 25.39 -17.01
CA ARG A 111 6.17 25.17 -18.35
C ARG A 111 6.42 23.71 -18.78
N PRO A 112 5.81 23.23 -19.88
CA PRO A 112 6.23 22.01 -20.55
C PRO A 112 7.74 21.99 -20.79
N GLN A 113 8.40 20.94 -20.29
CA GLN A 113 9.85 20.80 -20.33
C GLN A 113 10.33 19.36 -20.46
N VAL A 114 11.62 19.24 -20.75
CA VAL A 114 12.43 18.03 -20.54
C VAL A 114 13.64 18.43 -19.68
N GLN A 115 14.07 17.59 -18.75
CA GLN A 115 15.07 17.93 -17.74
C GLN A 115 16.41 18.38 -18.34
N GLU A 116 16.85 17.74 -19.43
CA GLU A 116 18.08 18.05 -20.16
C GLU A 116 18.03 19.48 -20.71
N ARG A 117 16.88 19.86 -21.30
CA ARG A 117 16.67 21.21 -21.86
C ARG A 117 16.60 22.25 -20.74
N LEU A 118 15.84 21.96 -19.68
CA LEU A 118 15.76 22.82 -18.50
C LEU A 118 17.15 23.13 -17.94
N THR A 119 18.02 22.12 -17.85
CA THR A 119 19.40 22.27 -17.37
C THR A 119 20.23 23.18 -18.27
N ALA A 120 20.14 22.99 -19.59
CA ALA A 120 20.87 23.79 -20.56
C ALA A 120 20.41 25.25 -20.57
N GLU A 121 19.10 25.48 -20.58
CA GLU A 121 18.50 26.82 -20.63
C GLU A 121 18.84 27.65 -19.38
N ILE A 122 18.86 27.03 -18.19
CA ILE A 122 19.30 27.71 -16.96
C ILE A 122 20.76 28.16 -17.10
N ALA A 123 21.66 27.28 -17.54
CA ALA A 123 23.07 27.60 -17.66
C ALA A 123 23.34 28.67 -18.73
N GLU A 124 22.73 28.54 -19.91
CA GLU A 124 22.89 29.48 -21.04
C GLU A 124 22.32 30.86 -20.69
N PHE A 125 21.21 30.91 -19.96
CA PHE A 125 20.66 32.16 -19.46
C PHE A 125 21.60 32.83 -18.47
N LEU A 126 22.15 32.09 -17.51
CA LEU A 126 23.10 32.64 -16.53
C LEU A 126 24.40 33.11 -17.19
N GLU A 127 24.93 32.35 -18.15
CA GLU A 127 26.11 32.74 -18.94
C GLU A 127 25.88 34.09 -19.62
N LYS A 128 24.73 34.24 -20.30
CA LYS A 128 24.38 35.44 -21.04
C LYS A 128 24.18 36.66 -20.13
N GLU A 129 23.46 36.49 -19.03
CA GLU A 129 23.07 37.63 -18.16
C GLU A 129 24.21 38.06 -17.23
N LEU A 130 25.05 37.12 -16.77
CA LEU A 130 26.14 37.41 -15.84
C LEU A 130 27.48 37.62 -16.53
N ASN A 131 27.69 37.11 -17.74
CA ASN A 131 29.01 37.01 -18.38
C ASN A 131 30.12 36.56 -17.39
N PRO A 132 29.91 35.45 -16.67
CA PRO A 132 30.84 34.99 -15.65
C PRO A 132 32.07 34.33 -16.29
N LYS A 133 33.08 34.01 -15.48
CA LYS A 133 34.18 33.15 -15.95
C LYS A 133 33.68 31.73 -16.28
N GLY A 134 32.56 31.32 -15.70
CA GLY A 134 31.84 30.10 -16.05
C GLY A 134 30.64 29.85 -15.13
N VAL A 135 29.80 28.91 -15.52
CA VAL A 135 28.59 28.45 -14.82
C VAL A 135 28.59 26.92 -14.72
N ALA A 136 28.05 26.39 -13.63
CA ALA A 136 27.72 24.98 -13.48
C ALA A 136 26.28 24.83 -13.00
N VAL A 137 25.49 23.99 -13.68
CA VAL A 137 24.13 23.66 -13.30
C VAL A 137 23.98 22.14 -13.23
N VAL A 138 23.42 21.62 -12.14
CA VAL A 138 23.13 20.18 -11.93
C VAL A 138 21.68 20.03 -11.45
N LEU A 139 20.88 19.18 -12.09
CA LEU A 139 19.49 18.88 -11.69
C LEU A 139 19.29 17.40 -11.35
N GLU A 140 18.44 17.08 -10.36
CA GLU A 140 18.10 15.70 -9.88
C GLU A 140 16.57 15.51 -9.69
N ALA A 141 15.95 14.39 -10.10
CA ALA A 141 14.48 14.09 -9.97
C ALA A 141 14.12 12.57 -9.79
N GLU A 142 12.97 12.18 -9.19
CA GLU A 142 12.68 10.83 -8.53
C GLU A 142 11.55 9.88 -9.08
N HIS A 143 11.60 8.55 -8.74
CA HIS A 143 10.56 7.47 -8.92
C HIS A 143 10.62 6.29 -7.85
N LEU A 144 9.50 5.63 -7.40
CA LEU A 144 9.42 4.73 -6.18
C LEU A 144 8.84 3.29 -6.43
N CYS A 145 9.10 2.18 -5.65
CA CYS A 145 8.40 0.83 -5.78
C CYS A 145 8.75 -0.33 -4.74
N TYR A 146 8.08 -1.51 -4.82
CA TYR A 146 8.23 -2.77 -4.02
C TYR A 146 8.72 -4.01 -4.83
N SER A 147 9.27 -5.06 -4.20
CA SER A 147 9.66 -6.33 -4.88
C SER A 147 8.49 -7.21 -5.37
N SER A 148 8.76 -8.14 -6.31
CA SER A 148 7.82 -9.02 -7.02
C SER A 148 7.13 -10.06 -6.14
N ASP A 149 7.75 -10.40 -5.02
CA ASP A 149 7.27 -11.35 -4.02
C ASP A 149 6.50 -10.68 -2.87
N THR A 150 6.18 -9.39 -3.01
CA THR A 150 5.36 -8.66 -2.04
C THR A 150 3.87 -8.84 -2.37
N GLU A 151 3.08 -9.11 -1.33
CA GLU A 151 1.63 -9.17 -1.36
C GLU A 151 1.03 -7.87 -0.80
N ILE A 152 -0.14 -7.50 -1.30
CA ILE A 152 -0.96 -6.39 -0.81
C ILE A 152 -2.28 -6.93 -0.27
N LEU A 153 -2.81 -6.31 0.77
CA LEU A 153 -4.13 -6.67 1.29
C LEU A 153 -5.21 -6.07 0.38
N THR A 154 -6.13 -6.92 -0.08
CA THR A 154 -7.33 -6.53 -0.85
C THR A 154 -8.60 -6.79 -0.03
N ASP A 155 -9.75 -6.31 -0.52
CA ASP A 155 -11.06 -6.60 0.07
C ASP A 155 -11.45 -8.09 -0.01
N LYS A 156 -10.68 -8.89 -0.77
CA LYS A 156 -10.81 -10.34 -0.91
C LYS A 156 -9.68 -11.13 -0.24
N GLY A 157 -8.82 -10.46 0.52
CA GLY A 157 -7.66 -11.05 1.19
C GLY A 157 -6.32 -10.69 0.54
N TRP A 158 -5.27 -11.43 0.87
CA TRP A 158 -3.92 -11.13 0.38
C TRP A 158 -3.73 -11.58 -1.07
N LYS A 159 -3.15 -10.69 -1.88
CA LYS A 159 -2.85 -10.95 -3.30
C LYS A 159 -1.44 -10.48 -3.62
N LEU A 160 -0.69 -11.20 -4.43
CA LEU A 160 0.60 -10.70 -4.92
C LEU A 160 0.36 -9.47 -5.78
N PHE A 161 1.26 -8.48 -5.71
CA PHE A 161 1.15 -7.30 -6.56
C PHE A 161 1.03 -7.64 -8.05
N LYS A 162 1.76 -8.67 -8.48
CA LYS A 162 1.77 -9.14 -9.87
C LYS A 162 0.45 -9.73 -10.36
N ASP A 163 -0.41 -10.14 -9.42
CA ASP A 163 -1.69 -10.79 -9.68
C ASP A 163 -2.87 -9.80 -9.53
N LEU A 164 -2.62 -8.54 -9.15
CA LEU A 164 -3.67 -7.52 -9.02
C LEU A 164 -4.40 -7.29 -10.35
N GLU A 165 -5.71 -7.24 -10.26
CA GLU A 165 -6.63 -6.93 -11.35
C GLU A 165 -7.18 -5.51 -11.20
N PRO A 166 -7.57 -4.83 -12.29
CA PRO A 166 -8.03 -3.44 -12.24
C PRO A 166 -9.17 -3.20 -11.23
N GLU A 167 -10.07 -4.17 -11.04
CA GLU A 167 -11.23 -4.07 -10.15
C GLU A 167 -10.92 -4.39 -8.68
N ASP A 168 -9.70 -4.85 -8.36
CA ASP A 168 -9.33 -5.13 -6.98
C ASP A 168 -9.28 -3.83 -6.17
N LYS A 169 -9.87 -3.86 -4.97
CA LYS A 169 -9.72 -2.78 -4.00
C LYS A 169 -8.61 -3.15 -3.03
N VAL A 170 -7.70 -2.22 -2.79
CA VAL A 170 -6.54 -2.42 -1.92
C VAL A 170 -6.71 -1.68 -0.60
N ALA A 171 -6.13 -2.21 0.47
CA ALA A 171 -6.14 -1.59 1.78
C ALA A 171 -5.22 -0.37 1.78
N GLN A 172 -5.81 0.83 1.74
CA GLN A 172 -5.12 2.06 2.07
C GLN A 172 -5.20 2.33 3.57
N VAL A 173 -4.22 3.07 4.09
CA VAL A 173 -4.11 3.36 5.52
C VAL A 173 -3.90 4.85 5.74
N ASN A 174 -4.74 5.45 6.58
CA ASN A 174 -4.50 6.81 7.04
C ASN A 174 -3.29 6.82 8.01
N PRO A 175 -2.22 7.58 7.72
CA PRO A 175 -0.96 7.49 8.45
C PRO A 175 -1.03 8.02 9.88
N GLU A 176 -2.00 8.87 10.21
CA GLU A 176 -2.13 9.47 11.54
C GLU A 176 -2.93 8.57 12.47
N THR A 177 -4.02 8.01 11.97
CA THR A 177 -4.99 7.23 12.77
C THR A 177 -4.83 5.72 12.64
N LEU A 178 -4.09 5.26 11.62
CA LEU A 178 -4.05 3.86 11.16
C LEU A 178 -5.44 3.29 10.83
N LYS A 179 -6.40 4.15 10.49
CA LYS A 179 -7.68 3.70 9.93
C LYS A 179 -7.44 3.09 8.56
N VAL A 180 -8.05 1.94 8.31
CA VAL A 180 -7.94 1.18 7.06
C VAL A 180 -9.22 1.37 6.26
N SER A 181 -9.10 1.52 4.95
CA SER A 181 -10.22 1.47 4.00
C SER A 181 -9.78 0.79 2.71
N PHE A 182 -10.73 0.15 2.02
CA PHE A 182 -10.49 -0.47 0.73
C PHE A 182 -10.86 0.48 -0.41
N VAL A 183 -9.91 0.77 -1.28
CA VAL A 183 -10.07 1.69 -2.42
C VAL A 183 -9.56 1.07 -3.71
N LYS A 184 -10.17 1.44 -4.84
CA LYS A 184 -9.62 1.13 -6.16
C LYS A 184 -8.33 1.95 -6.34
N PRO A 185 -7.18 1.32 -6.65
CA PRO A 185 -5.96 2.05 -6.96
C PRO A 185 -6.18 3.08 -8.08
N ALA A 186 -5.62 4.27 -7.92
CA ALA A 186 -5.58 5.28 -8.97
C ALA A 186 -4.63 4.89 -10.12
N SER A 187 -3.59 4.11 -9.81
CA SER A 187 -2.68 3.56 -10.81
C SER A 187 -2.04 2.26 -10.33
N TYR A 188 -1.57 1.46 -11.29
CA TYR A 188 -0.80 0.23 -11.08
C TYR A 188 0.57 0.39 -11.76
N ILE A 189 1.62 0.03 -11.03
CA ILE A 189 3.00 0.23 -11.46
C ILE A 189 3.70 -1.13 -11.53
N LYS A 190 4.36 -1.38 -12.66
CA LYS A 190 5.16 -2.59 -12.93
C LYS A 190 6.25 -2.27 -13.95
N TYR A 191 7.51 -2.57 -13.64
CA TYR A 191 8.63 -2.52 -14.59
C TYR A 191 9.85 -3.31 -14.06
N PRO A 192 10.79 -3.71 -14.93
CA PRO A 192 12.01 -4.41 -14.50
C PRO A 192 12.95 -3.48 -13.72
N PHE A 193 13.57 -3.99 -12.66
CA PHE A 193 14.56 -3.28 -11.85
C PHE A 193 15.80 -4.13 -11.65
N LYS A 194 16.98 -3.52 -11.83
CA LYS A 194 18.27 -4.10 -11.50
C LYS A 194 19.07 -3.11 -10.69
N GLY A 195 19.34 -3.44 -9.44
CA GLY A 195 20.05 -2.53 -8.52
C GLY A 195 20.00 -3.01 -7.08
N MET A 196 20.37 -2.13 -6.16
CA MET A 196 20.28 -2.40 -4.73
C MET A 196 18.91 -1.98 -4.19
N MET A 197 18.30 -2.85 -3.39
CA MET A 197 17.08 -2.58 -2.63
C MET A 197 17.38 -2.61 -1.13
N ILE A 198 16.57 -1.92 -0.33
CA ILE A 198 16.72 -1.87 1.13
C ILE A 198 15.77 -2.89 1.75
N ASN A 199 16.33 -3.86 2.49
CA ASN A 199 15.57 -4.86 3.22
C ASN A 199 15.45 -4.50 4.71
N PHE A 200 14.24 -4.17 5.15
CA PHE A 200 13.89 -4.04 6.56
C PHE A 200 13.38 -5.38 7.06
N LYS A 201 14.14 -6.04 7.94
CA LYS A 201 13.83 -7.43 8.31
C LYS A 201 13.97 -7.70 9.80
N ASN A 202 13.02 -8.46 10.33
CA ASN A 202 13.12 -9.15 11.61
C ASN A 202 12.15 -10.36 11.63
N LYS A 203 11.84 -10.89 12.82
CA LYS A 203 10.92 -12.03 12.96
C LYS A 203 9.47 -11.70 12.56
N SER A 204 9.06 -10.44 12.57
CA SER A 204 7.67 -10.00 12.36
C SER A 204 7.48 -9.08 11.16
N VAL A 205 8.52 -8.43 10.65
CA VAL A 205 8.53 -7.58 9.45
C VAL A 205 9.53 -8.14 8.46
N ASP A 206 9.17 -8.17 7.19
CA ASP A 206 10.08 -8.37 6.06
C ASP A 206 9.55 -7.47 4.95
N LEU A 207 10.32 -6.45 4.61
CA LEU A 207 9.97 -5.47 3.60
C LEU A 207 11.21 -5.23 2.73
N LEU A 208 11.07 -5.38 1.42
CA LEU A 208 12.13 -5.16 0.45
C LEU A 208 11.67 -4.09 -0.54
N VAL A 209 12.31 -2.92 -0.49
CA VAL A 209 11.85 -1.72 -1.20
C VAL A 209 13.00 -1.00 -1.89
N SER A 210 12.70 -0.18 -2.91
CA SER A 210 13.71 0.68 -3.52
C SER A 210 14.25 1.71 -2.50
N PRO A 211 15.47 2.24 -2.67
CA PRO A 211 16.04 3.24 -1.74
C PRO A 211 15.12 4.43 -1.48
N ASP A 212 14.40 4.90 -2.50
CA ASP A 212 13.58 6.11 -2.39
C ASP A 212 12.18 5.83 -1.85
N HIS A 213 11.84 4.55 -1.69
CA HIS A 213 10.52 4.12 -1.27
C HIS A 213 10.06 4.84 0.01
N LYS A 214 8.86 5.43 -0.05
CA LYS A 214 8.29 6.17 1.06
C LYS A 214 7.95 5.20 2.20
N MET A 215 8.62 5.36 3.34
CA MET A 215 8.43 4.52 4.51
C MET A 215 7.54 5.22 5.54
N LEU A 216 6.49 4.54 6.01
CA LEU A 216 5.79 4.93 7.23
C LEU A 216 6.50 4.30 8.42
N TYR A 217 7.05 5.14 9.30
CA TYR A 217 7.85 4.65 10.41
C TYR A 217 7.75 5.57 11.63
N SER A 218 8.31 5.15 12.76
CA SER A 218 8.58 6.03 13.89
C SER A 218 9.96 5.72 14.48
N SER A 219 10.62 6.73 15.04
CA SER A 219 11.80 6.49 15.86
C SER A 219 11.36 6.05 17.27
N GLU A 220 12.19 5.30 17.97
CA GLU A 220 11.89 4.86 19.35
C GLU A 220 11.52 6.05 20.26
N TRP A 221 12.27 7.14 20.17
CA TRP A 221 12.05 8.33 20.98
C TRP A 221 10.69 8.99 20.70
N ILE A 222 10.36 9.21 19.42
CA ILE A 222 9.08 9.82 19.02
C ILE A 222 7.91 8.92 19.42
N PHE A 223 8.06 7.61 19.17
CA PHE A 223 7.01 6.64 19.43
C PHE A 223 6.65 6.56 20.91
N TYR A 224 7.63 6.54 21.81
CA TYR A 224 7.37 6.41 23.25
C TYR A 224 7.12 7.75 23.97
N LYS A 225 7.58 8.89 23.43
CA LYS A 225 7.33 10.21 24.06
C LYS A 225 6.04 10.89 23.58
N SER A 226 5.56 10.60 22.39
CA SER A 226 4.33 11.24 21.90
C SER A 226 3.08 10.60 22.51
N LYS A 227 2.14 11.42 22.97
CA LYS A 227 0.86 10.96 23.54
C LYS A 227 0.09 10.04 22.60
N ASN A 228 0.19 10.28 21.28
CA ASN A 228 -0.53 9.55 20.23
C ASN A 228 0.36 8.67 19.34
N LYS A 229 1.61 8.38 19.74
CA LYS A 229 2.55 7.55 18.96
C LYS A 229 2.64 7.98 17.49
N ARG A 230 3.21 9.17 17.28
CA ARG A 230 3.35 9.84 15.99
C ARG A 230 4.12 8.98 14.97
N TRP A 231 3.57 8.93 13.76
CA TRP A 231 4.20 8.34 12.59
C TRP A 231 4.85 9.42 11.72
N LEU A 232 5.98 9.06 11.13
CA LEU A 232 6.78 9.88 10.23
C LEU A 232 6.83 9.22 8.86
N SER A 233 7.15 10.04 7.87
CA SER A 233 7.32 9.61 6.49
C SER A 233 8.65 10.11 5.94
N LYS A 234 9.49 9.18 5.50
CA LYS A 234 10.75 9.48 4.80
C LYS A 234 11.06 8.39 3.77
N PRO A 235 11.88 8.68 2.75
CA PRO A 235 12.47 7.65 1.89
C PRO A 235 13.25 6.60 2.70
N ALA A 236 13.29 5.36 2.20
CA ALA A 236 13.97 4.25 2.87
C ALA A 236 15.46 4.52 3.11
N TYR A 237 16.16 5.16 2.16
CA TYR A 237 17.59 5.48 2.29
C TYR A 237 17.87 6.47 3.42
N GLN A 238 16.93 7.37 3.75
CA GLN A 238 17.11 8.33 4.83
C GLN A 238 16.93 7.73 6.22
N ILE A 239 16.34 6.53 6.30
CA ILE A 239 16.04 5.87 7.58
C ILE A 239 16.84 4.59 7.79
N LYS A 240 17.53 4.08 6.75
CA LYS A 240 18.22 2.78 6.81
C LYS A 240 19.30 2.71 7.89
N ASP A 241 19.93 3.84 8.20
CA ASP A 241 21.01 3.95 9.19
C ASP A 241 20.50 4.22 10.62
N LEU A 242 19.18 4.31 10.82
CA LEU A 242 18.61 4.46 12.16
C LEU A 242 18.75 3.15 12.94
N SER A 243 19.27 3.25 14.18
CA SER A 243 19.50 2.09 15.05
C SER A 243 18.24 1.31 15.43
N LYS A 244 17.08 1.98 15.45
CA LYS A 244 15.77 1.39 15.76
C LYS A 244 14.66 2.07 14.97
N ILE A 245 13.98 1.29 14.14
CA ILE A 245 12.89 1.75 13.28
C ILE A 245 11.62 1.02 13.68
N ILE A 246 10.57 1.74 14.05
CA ILE A 246 9.27 1.15 14.37
C ILE A 246 8.40 1.21 13.11
N ILE A 247 7.95 0.05 12.64
CA ILE A 247 7.11 -0.10 11.46
C ILE A 247 5.71 -0.56 11.91
N PRO A 248 4.64 0.15 11.50
CA PRO A 248 3.27 -0.28 11.76
C PRO A 248 2.92 -1.52 10.92
N GLN A 249 2.07 -2.39 11.45
CA GLN A 249 1.74 -3.70 10.87
C GLN A 249 0.25 -4.00 10.82
N ALA A 250 -0.57 -3.22 11.52
CA ALA A 250 -2.01 -3.42 11.56
C ALA A 250 -2.70 -2.07 11.80
N GLY A 251 -3.93 -1.97 11.32
CA GLY A 251 -4.78 -0.79 11.44
C GLY A 251 -6.22 -1.20 11.72
N ILE A 252 -7.07 -0.23 11.98
CA ILE A 252 -8.48 -0.47 12.35
C ILE A 252 -9.35 -0.17 11.14
N MET A 253 -10.09 -1.16 10.67
CA MET A 253 -11.11 -0.98 9.64
C MET A 253 -12.50 -0.91 10.26
N GLU A 254 -13.28 0.10 9.85
CA GLU A 254 -14.72 0.11 10.10
C GLU A 254 -15.40 -0.83 9.10
N GLY A 255 -16.25 -1.71 9.62
CA GLY A 255 -17.01 -2.66 8.81
C GLY A 255 -18.50 -2.48 9.05
N LYS A 256 -19.31 -3.19 8.26
CA LYS A 256 -20.77 -3.12 8.36
C LYS A 256 -21.31 -4.29 9.16
N GLU A 257 -22.32 -4.02 9.98
CA GLU A 257 -23.03 -5.05 10.71
C GLU A 257 -23.81 -5.92 9.71
N ILE A 258 -23.58 -7.23 9.74
CA ILE A 258 -24.33 -8.18 8.94
C ILE A 258 -25.51 -8.64 9.79
N GLU A 259 -26.71 -8.19 9.44
CA GLU A 259 -27.92 -8.57 10.19
C GLU A 259 -28.35 -10.01 9.88
N PHE A 260 -28.28 -10.42 8.62
CA PHE A 260 -28.72 -11.73 8.15
C PHE A 260 -27.83 -12.26 7.03
N PHE A 261 -27.67 -13.58 6.99
CA PHE A 261 -27.23 -14.31 5.80
C PHE A 261 -28.45 -14.90 5.10
N GLU A 262 -28.56 -14.67 3.79
CA GLU A 262 -29.58 -15.28 2.94
C GLU A 262 -28.97 -16.45 2.17
N LEU A 263 -29.52 -17.64 2.42
CA LEU A 263 -29.14 -18.84 1.72
C LEU A 263 -30.24 -19.17 0.70
N GLU A 264 -29.86 -19.26 -0.58
CA GLU A 264 -30.80 -19.56 -1.67
C GLU A 264 -30.61 -21.00 -2.17
N GLU A 265 -31.72 -21.70 -2.35
CA GLU A 265 -31.75 -22.98 -3.06
C GLU A 265 -32.83 -22.99 -4.14
N GLU A 266 -32.41 -23.37 -5.36
CA GLU A 266 -33.31 -23.70 -6.46
C GLU A 266 -33.83 -25.13 -6.33
N TYR A 267 -35.14 -25.28 -6.51
CA TYR A 267 -35.83 -26.56 -6.60
C TYR A 267 -36.84 -26.54 -7.74
N GLU A 268 -37.03 -27.69 -8.36
CA GLU A 268 -38.01 -27.88 -9.43
C GLU A 268 -39.33 -28.34 -8.82
N VAL A 269 -40.41 -27.66 -9.19
CA VAL A 269 -41.78 -28.03 -8.87
C VAL A 269 -42.41 -28.53 -10.15
N SER A 270 -42.81 -29.81 -10.18
CA SER A 270 -43.58 -30.36 -11.30
C SER A 270 -45.07 -30.29 -10.97
N ASN A 271 -45.81 -29.47 -11.69
CA ASN A 271 -47.26 -29.56 -11.75
C ASN A 271 -47.62 -29.79 -13.21
N SER A 272 -48.20 -30.95 -13.53
CA SER A 272 -48.84 -31.23 -14.82
C SER A 272 -48.01 -30.82 -16.06
N SER A 273 -47.10 -31.67 -16.51
CA SER A 273 -46.28 -31.47 -17.73
C SER A 273 -45.36 -30.24 -17.76
N VAL A 274 -45.40 -29.35 -16.76
CA VAL A 274 -44.57 -28.14 -16.66
C VAL A 274 -43.64 -28.24 -15.45
N ILE A 275 -42.34 -28.06 -15.69
CA ILE A 275 -41.32 -27.96 -14.65
C ILE A 275 -41.04 -26.48 -14.38
N THR A 276 -41.39 -26.01 -13.19
CA THR A 276 -41.13 -24.62 -12.77
C THR A 276 -39.99 -24.59 -11.76
N LYS A 277 -38.92 -23.83 -12.04
CA LYS A 277 -37.83 -23.60 -11.08
C LYS A 277 -38.25 -22.55 -10.05
N THR A 278 -38.32 -22.94 -8.79
CA THR A 278 -38.64 -22.07 -7.65
C THR A 278 -37.43 -21.88 -6.75
N LYS A 279 -37.30 -20.72 -6.11
CA LYS A 279 -36.22 -20.42 -5.14
C LYS A 279 -36.76 -20.37 -3.71
N LYS A 280 -36.16 -21.13 -2.80
CA LYS A 280 -36.40 -21.01 -1.35
C LYS A 280 -35.27 -20.20 -0.73
N LYS A 281 -35.62 -19.10 -0.06
CA LYS A 281 -34.68 -18.31 0.74
C LYS A 281 -34.77 -18.72 2.21
N VAL A 282 -33.62 -18.97 2.83
CA VAL A 282 -33.50 -19.20 4.28
C VAL A 282 -32.69 -18.06 4.87
N LYS A 283 -33.30 -17.28 5.77
CA LYS A 283 -32.62 -16.20 6.50
C LYS A 283 -32.08 -16.71 7.82
N ILE A 284 -30.82 -16.41 8.12
CA ILE A 284 -30.15 -16.78 9.37
C ILE A 284 -29.57 -15.51 9.98
N LYS A 285 -29.74 -15.30 11.29
CA LYS A 285 -29.13 -14.16 11.99
C LYS A 285 -27.62 -14.14 11.75
N GLY A 286 -27.08 -12.95 11.50
CA GLY A 286 -25.68 -12.72 11.16
C GLY A 286 -24.72 -13.36 12.14
N ASP A 287 -24.89 -13.06 13.42
CA ASP A 287 -24.06 -13.59 14.50
C ASP A 287 -24.11 -15.11 14.59
N THR A 288 -25.30 -15.70 14.57
CA THR A 288 -25.50 -17.15 14.60
C THR A 288 -24.77 -17.82 13.44
N PHE A 289 -24.88 -17.25 12.24
CA PHE A 289 -24.20 -17.79 11.06
C PHE A 289 -22.68 -17.60 11.12
N ILE A 290 -22.19 -16.46 11.59
CA ILE A 290 -20.76 -16.17 11.75
C ILE A 290 -20.12 -17.15 12.73
N LYS A 291 -20.78 -17.43 13.86
CA LYS A 291 -20.33 -18.42 14.84
C LYS A 291 -20.25 -19.82 14.20
N LEU A 292 -21.31 -20.23 13.49
CA LEU A 292 -21.35 -21.51 12.77
C LEU A 292 -20.22 -21.62 11.74
N LEU A 293 -20.03 -20.57 10.93
CA LEU A 293 -19.02 -20.53 9.88
C LEU A 293 -17.61 -20.65 10.47
N ALA A 294 -17.33 -19.93 11.56
CA ALA A 294 -16.04 -19.97 12.24
C ALA A 294 -15.71 -21.39 12.73
N ILE A 295 -16.66 -22.05 13.40
CA ILE A 295 -16.50 -23.45 13.84
C ILE A 295 -16.39 -24.39 12.64
N TYR A 296 -17.17 -24.18 11.58
CA TYR A 296 -17.10 -25.00 10.38
C TYR A 296 -15.74 -24.91 9.69
N LEU A 297 -15.16 -23.71 9.60
CA LEU A 297 -13.85 -23.52 9.02
C LEU A 297 -12.75 -24.18 9.86
N ALA A 298 -12.88 -24.17 11.19
CA ALA A 298 -11.98 -24.87 12.10
C ALA A 298 -12.16 -26.41 12.04
N GLU A 299 -13.33 -26.92 12.43
CA GLU A 299 -13.59 -28.34 12.74
C GLU A 299 -14.59 -29.01 11.78
N GLY A 300 -15.23 -28.22 10.92
CA GLY A 300 -16.33 -28.69 10.08
C GLY A 300 -15.91 -29.42 8.81
N SER A 301 -16.82 -30.25 8.34
CA SER A 301 -16.79 -30.94 7.04
C SER A 301 -18.19 -31.00 6.45
N PHE A 302 -18.28 -31.35 5.16
CA PHE A 302 -19.56 -31.57 4.49
C PHE A 302 -19.55 -32.89 3.72
N TYR A 303 -20.74 -33.46 3.57
CA TYR A 303 -20.95 -34.72 2.87
C TYR A 303 -22.12 -34.60 1.89
N ILE A 304 -21.90 -35.02 0.64
CA ILE A 304 -22.92 -35.13 -0.39
C ILE A 304 -22.85 -36.56 -0.93
N GLU A 305 -23.91 -37.33 -0.73
CA GLU A 305 -23.97 -38.74 -1.14
C GLU A 305 -25.11 -38.98 -2.11
N ASN A 306 -24.74 -39.57 -3.26
CA ASN A 306 -25.63 -39.94 -4.35
C ASN A 306 -26.58 -38.80 -4.81
N GLY A 307 -26.17 -37.54 -4.62
CA GLY A 307 -26.99 -36.36 -4.90
C GLY A 307 -28.26 -36.23 -4.03
N LYS A 308 -28.46 -37.12 -3.05
CA LYS A 308 -29.67 -37.22 -2.21
C LYS A 308 -29.44 -36.73 -0.78
N TYR A 309 -28.30 -37.05 -0.19
CA TYR A 309 -28.00 -36.68 1.20
C TYR A 309 -27.03 -35.51 1.26
N TYR A 310 -27.41 -34.46 1.99
CA TYR A 310 -26.61 -33.24 2.15
C TYR A 310 -26.47 -32.94 3.63
N LYS A 311 -25.25 -33.09 4.12
CA LYS A 311 -24.94 -33.00 5.55
C LYS A 311 -23.77 -32.07 5.79
N VAL A 312 -23.92 -31.16 6.76
CA VAL A 312 -22.78 -30.47 7.39
C VAL A 312 -22.50 -31.17 8.71
N ARG A 313 -21.21 -31.41 8.97
CA ARG A 313 -20.76 -32.18 10.12
C ARG A 313 -19.71 -31.40 10.90
N ILE A 314 -19.87 -31.33 12.22
CA ILE A 314 -18.91 -30.74 13.15
C ILE A 314 -18.59 -31.80 14.20
N VAL A 315 -17.31 -31.99 14.50
CA VAL A 315 -16.85 -32.95 15.51
C VAL A 315 -16.11 -32.19 16.60
N GLN A 316 -16.45 -32.45 17.86
CA GLN A 316 -15.78 -31.81 18.99
C GLN A 316 -15.71 -32.78 20.18
N LYS A 317 -14.67 -32.67 21.01
CA LYS A 317 -14.63 -33.38 22.30
C LYS A 317 -15.75 -32.88 23.20
N GLU A 318 -16.34 -33.79 23.97
CA GLU A 318 -17.35 -33.42 24.96
C GLU A 318 -16.78 -32.42 25.98
N GLY A 319 -17.60 -31.43 26.38
CA GLY A 319 -17.22 -30.34 27.27
C GLY A 319 -17.79 -28.99 26.83
N GLU A 320 -17.30 -27.90 27.43
CA GLU A 320 -17.80 -26.53 27.22
C GLU A 320 -17.88 -26.12 25.74
N LYS A 321 -16.87 -26.50 24.94
CA LYS A 321 -16.85 -26.20 23.50
C LYS A 321 -18.00 -26.87 22.75
N ALA A 322 -18.38 -28.10 23.13
CA ALA A 322 -19.48 -28.81 22.49
C ALA A 322 -20.84 -28.20 22.87
N GLU A 323 -20.99 -27.71 24.10
CA GLU A 323 -22.21 -27.00 24.52
C GLU A 323 -22.41 -25.69 23.73
N LYS A 324 -21.36 -24.89 23.56
CA LYS A 324 -21.43 -23.68 22.70
C LYS A 324 -21.80 -23.99 21.26
N ILE A 325 -21.37 -25.15 20.74
CA ILE A 325 -21.80 -25.61 19.41
C ILE A 325 -23.28 -25.94 19.44
N ARG A 326 -23.78 -26.66 20.45
CA ARG A 326 -25.19 -27.02 20.59
C ARG A 326 -26.11 -25.80 20.61
N GLU A 327 -25.76 -24.77 21.40
CA GLU A 327 -26.49 -23.50 21.47
C GLU A 327 -26.65 -22.85 20.09
N ILE A 328 -25.57 -22.79 19.29
CA ILE A 328 -25.64 -22.25 17.92
C ILE A 328 -26.61 -23.09 17.07
N LEU A 329 -26.52 -24.42 17.15
CA LEU A 329 -27.33 -25.30 16.33
C LEU A 329 -28.82 -25.23 16.67
N GLU A 330 -29.17 -24.94 17.92
CA GLU A 330 -30.55 -24.72 18.38
C GLU A 330 -31.14 -23.41 17.84
N GLU A 331 -30.32 -22.38 17.61
CA GLU A 331 -30.75 -21.12 16.97
C GLU A 331 -30.92 -21.23 15.45
N LEU A 332 -30.37 -22.27 14.81
CA LEU A 332 -30.43 -22.42 13.36
C LEU A 332 -31.79 -22.96 12.88
N PRO A 333 -32.27 -22.52 11.70
CA PRO A 333 -33.51 -23.02 11.10
C PRO A 333 -33.36 -24.41 10.47
N PHE A 334 -32.44 -25.24 10.95
CA PHE A 334 -32.12 -26.54 10.37
C PHE A 334 -32.23 -27.64 11.42
N LYS A 335 -32.77 -28.79 11.01
CA LYS A 335 -32.74 -29.99 11.83
C LYS A 335 -31.31 -30.50 11.94
N TYR A 336 -30.88 -30.80 13.15
CA TYR A 336 -29.62 -31.49 13.42
C TYR A 336 -29.85 -32.64 14.39
N PHE A 337 -28.90 -33.56 14.43
CA PHE A 337 -28.81 -34.59 15.46
C PHE A 337 -27.36 -34.70 15.94
N SER A 338 -27.16 -35.29 17.11
CA SER A 338 -25.82 -35.50 17.67
C SER A 338 -25.57 -36.98 17.93
N ILE A 339 -24.34 -37.45 17.67
CA ILE A 339 -23.89 -38.81 17.92
C ILE A 339 -22.71 -38.74 18.89
N LYS A 340 -22.85 -39.35 20.07
CA LYS A 340 -21.73 -39.53 21.00
C LYS A 340 -20.91 -40.75 20.57
N ARG A 341 -19.61 -40.54 20.32
CA ARG A 341 -18.67 -41.57 19.87
C ARG A 341 -17.95 -42.19 21.08
N LYS A 342 -17.52 -43.44 20.93
CA LYS A 342 -16.79 -44.19 21.97
C LYS A 342 -15.52 -43.49 22.47
N ASN A 343 -14.90 -42.64 21.65
CA ASN A 343 -13.69 -41.88 21.97
C ASN A 343 -13.96 -40.55 22.73
N GLY A 344 -15.18 -40.33 23.23
CA GLY A 344 -15.55 -39.12 23.98
C GLY A 344 -15.77 -37.87 23.11
N THR A 345 -15.91 -38.03 21.79
CA THR A 345 -16.28 -36.93 20.89
C THR A 345 -17.77 -36.94 20.58
N ILE A 346 -18.34 -35.76 20.40
CA ILE A 346 -19.70 -35.55 19.90
C ILE A 346 -19.60 -35.14 18.44
N GLU A 347 -20.35 -35.82 17.60
CA GLU A 347 -20.53 -35.49 16.19
C GLU A 347 -21.91 -34.85 16.00
N PHE A 348 -21.92 -33.58 15.60
CA PHE A 348 -23.13 -32.86 15.23
C PHE A 348 -23.35 -32.95 13.72
N VAL A 349 -24.53 -33.38 13.30
CA VAL A 349 -24.89 -33.57 11.89
C VAL A 349 -26.12 -32.75 11.56
N ILE A 350 -25.94 -31.74 10.70
CA ILE A 350 -26.99 -30.84 10.23
C ILE A 350 -27.49 -31.35 8.88
N ASN A 351 -28.78 -31.70 8.79
CA ASN A 351 -29.41 -32.19 7.57
C ASN A 351 -30.01 -31.01 6.79
N SER A 352 -29.22 -30.39 5.92
CA SER A 352 -29.67 -29.24 5.14
C SER A 352 -28.97 -29.15 3.80
N LYS A 353 -29.73 -29.29 2.71
CA LYS A 353 -29.24 -29.21 1.33
C LYS A 353 -28.71 -27.82 1.00
N VAL A 354 -29.51 -26.80 1.29
CA VAL A 354 -29.11 -25.39 1.12
C VAL A 354 -27.84 -25.04 1.92
N LEU A 355 -27.75 -25.42 3.19
CA LEU A 355 -26.56 -25.13 4.01
C LEU A 355 -25.32 -25.85 3.50
N THR A 356 -25.46 -27.13 3.14
CA THR A 356 -24.35 -27.95 2.61
C THR A 356 -23.82 -27.37 1.31
N LYS A 357 -24.70 -26.98 0.39
CA LYS A 357 -24.32 -26.32 -0.87
C LYS A 357 -23.61 -24.99 -0.63
N TYR A 358 -24.11 -24.20 0.33
CA TYR A 358 -23.48 -22.93 0.71
C TYR A 358 -22.08 -23.16 1.29
N MET A 359 -21.95 -24.04 2.28
CA MET A 359 -20.67 -24.35 2.96
C MET A 359 -19.64 -25.00 2.03
N LYS A 360 -20.09 -25.77 1.02
CA LYS A 360 -19.22 -26.37 -0.01
C LYS A 360 -18.39 -25.33 -0.76
N ARG A 361 -18.89 -24.09 -0.90
CA ARG A 361 -18.17 -22.99 -1.58
C ARG A 361 -16.85 -22.66 -0.90
N PHE A 362 -16.73 -22.89 0.41
CA PHE A 362 -15.57 -22.49 1.20
C PHE A 362 -14.48 -23.56 1.26
N GLY A 363 -14.47 -24.51 0.32
CA GLY A 363 -13.41 -25.52 0.18
C GLY A 363 -13.47 -26.66 1.21
N LYS A 364 -12.50 -27.57 1.10
CA LYS A 364 -12.27 -28.69 2.02
C LYS A 364 -10.81 -28.67 2.47
N SER A 365 -10.56 -28.99 3.74
CA SER A 365 -9.21 -29.14 4.32
C SER A 365 -8.18 -28.08 3.83
N GLU A 366 -7.35 -28.41 2.83
CA GLU A 366 -6.30 -27.56 2.25
C GLU A 366 -6.81 -26.37 1.41
N ASP A 367 -8.05 -26.44 0.93
CA ASP A 367 -8.67 -25.37 0.13
C ASP A 367 -9.57 -24.45 0.95
N LYS A 368 -9.69 -24.64 2.26
CA LYS A 368 -10.57 -23.82 3.09
C LYS A 368 -10.21 -22.34 3.00
N PHE A 369 -11.18 -21.44 2.92
CA PHE A 369 -10.92 -20.00 2.93
C PHE A 369 -12.03 -19.22 3.64
N ILE A 370 -11.71 -17.99 4.04
CA ILE A 370 -12.67 -17.09 4.68
C ILE A 370 -13.47 -16.37 3.60
N PRO A 371 -14.81 -16.31 3.71
CA PRO A 371 -15.63 -15.53 2.79
C PRO A 371 -15.35 -14.03 2.86
N GLU A 372 -15.53 -13.34 1.73
CA GLU A 372 -15.35 -11.90 1.59
C GLU A 372 -16.26 -11.11 2.54
N GLU A 373 -17.47 -11.64 2.80
CA GLU A 373 -18.44 -11.06 3.71
C GLU A 373 -17.83 -10.80 5.10
N ILE A 374 -16.97 -11.71 5.59
CA ILE A 374 -16.31 -11.58 6.91
C ILE A 374 -15.22 -10.49 6.89
N PHE A 375 -14.54 -10.25 5.76
CA PHE A 375 -13.59 -9.15 5.66
C PHE A 375 -14.28 -7.79 5.76
N SER A 376 -15.51 -7.67 5.28
CA SER A 376 -16.32 -6.45 5.33
C SER A 376 -17.15 -6.29 6.63
N ALA A 377 -17.25 -7.33 7.44
CA ALA A 377 -18.06 -7.34 8.67
C ALA A 377 -17.57 -6.34 9.72
N SER A 378 -18.47 -5.96 10.63
CA SER A 378 -18.16 -5.04 11.74
C SER A 378 -17.02 -5.58 12.62
N GLN A 379 -16.32 -4.69 13.33
CA GLN A 379 -15.24 -5.11 14.23
C GLN A 379 -15.72 -6.09 15.30
N ARG A 380 -16.95 -5.91 15.80
CA ARG A 380 -17.58 -6.81 16.76
C ARG A 380 -17.75 -8.20 16.16
N GLN A 381 -18.28 -8.28 14.94
CA GLN A 381 -18.51 -9.53 14.24
C GLN A 381 -17.21 -10.24 13.82
N LYS A 382 -16.17 -9.49 13.43
CA LYS A 382 -14.83 -10.06 13.21
C LYS A 382 -14.23 -10.65 14.48
N LYS A 383 -14.38 -9.98 15.62
CA LYS A 383 -13.97 -10.50 16.93
C LYS A 383 -14.76 -11.76 17.30
N LEU A 384 -16.07 -11.75 17.06
CA LEU A 384 -16.94 -12.91 17.27
C LEU A 384 -16.51 -14.10 16.40
N PHE A 385 -16.23 -13.86 15.11
CA PHE A 385 -15.70 -14.89 14.21
C PHE A 385 -14.41 -15.50 14.75
N LEU A 386 -13.43 -14.66 15.15
CA LEU A 386 -12.16 -15.14 15.67
C LEU A 386 -12.30 -15.90 16.99
N GLU A 387 -13.17 -15.44 17.89
CA GLU A 387 -13.47 -16.14 19.15
C GLU A 387 -13.94 -17.57 18.89
N TYR A 388 -14.91 -17.76 18.00
CA TYR A 388 -15.44 -19.08 17.68
C TYR A 388 -14.49 -19.92 16.82
N PHE A 389 -13.65 -19.28 16.01
CA PHE A 389 -12.57 -19.98 15.30
C PHE A 389 -11.53 -20.53 16.28
N ILE A 390 -11.14 -19.74 17.30
CA ILE A 390 -10.24 -20.16 18.39
C ILE A 390 -10.83 -21.31 19.21
N LEU A 391 -12.15 -21.32 19.44
CA LEU A 391 -12.80 -22.43 20.12
C LEU A 391 -12.57 -23.75 19.38
N GLY A 392 -12.51 -23.76 18.05
CA GLY A 392 -12.10 -24.93 17.28
C GLY A 392 -10.59 -25.16 17.32
N ASP A 393 -9.83 -24.31 16.62
CA ASP A 393 -8.46 -24.60 16.17
C ASP A 393 -7.36 -23.83 16.94
N GLY A 394 -7.72 -23.16 18.04
CA GLY A 394 -6.79 -22.30 18.78
C GLY A 394 -5.87 -23.06 19.74
N TYR A 395 -4.55 -22.83 19.63
CA TYR A 395 -3.59 -23.25 20.65
C TYR A 395 -2.94 -22.05 21.35
N LYS A 396 -3.04 -22.02 22.68
CA LYS A 396 -2.36 -21.05 23.55
C LYS A 396 -1.11 -21.69 24.14
N LYS A 397 0.05 -21.04 23.98
CA LYS A 397 1.29 -21.52 24.62
C LYS A 397 1.19 -21.41 26.16
N PRO A 398 1.98 -22.21 26.90
CA PRO A 398 2.05 -22.12 28.36
C PRO A 398 2.44 -20.73 28.88
N ASP A 399 3.17 -19.94 28.08
CA ASP A 399 3.53 -18.55 28.40
C ASP A 399 2.33 -17.59 28.52
N GLY A 400 1.16 -18.02 28.04
CA GLY A 400 -0.09 -17.27 27.99
C GLY A 400 -0.08 -16.03 27.09
N LYS A 401 1.04 -15.72 26.42
CA LYS A 401 1.29 -14.50 25.64
C LYS A 401 1.33 -14.76 24.14
N THR A 402 1.49 -16.03 23.75
CA THR A 402 1.55 -16.44 22.35
C THR A 402 0.39 -17.36 22.01
N PHE A 403 -0.35 -16.98 20.98
CA PHE A 403 -1.39 -17.82 20.37
C PHE A 403 -0.92 -18.24 18.99
N HIS A 404 -1.19 -19.48 18.61
CA HIS A 404 -0.96 -19.90 17.24
C HIS A 404 -2.04 -20.84 16.72
N PHE A 405 -2.18 -20.80 15.40
CA PHE A 405 -3.06 -21.66 14.61
C PHE A 405 -2.21 -22.39 13.58
N VAL A 406 -2.58 -23.62 13.24
CA VAL A 406 -1.88 -24.41 12.23
C VAL A 406 -2.92 -25.00 11.30
N SER A 407 -2.84 -24.67 10.02
CA SER A 407 -3.74 -25.24 9.02
C SER A 407 -2.97 -25.77 7.82
N LYS A 408 -3.56 -26.75 7.12
CA LYS A 408 -3.11 -27.15 5.79
C LYS A 408 -3.48 -26.11 4.73
N SER A 409 -4.52 -25.30 4.99
CA SER A 409 -4.93 -24.26 4.06
C SER A 409 -4.16 -22.96 4.32
N LYS A 410 -3.35 -22.57 3.33
CA LYS A 410 -2.72 -21.25 3.31
C LYS A 410 -3.76 -20.14 3.24
N LYS A 411 -4.79 -20.31 2.39
CA LYS A 411 -5.84 -19.30 2.18
C LYS A 411 -6.62 -19.01 3.46
N LEU A 412 -6.89 -20.04 4.26
CA LEU A 412 -7.55 -19.87 5.56
C LEU A 412 -6.67 -19.05 6.51
N ILE A 413 -5.40 -19.44 6.66
CA ILE A 413 -4.43 -18.74 7.53
C ILE A 413 -4.21 -17.30 7.09
N ASP A 414 -4.13 -17.07 5.78
CA ASP A 414 -3.99 -15.74 5.18
C ASP A 414 -5.23 -14.88 5.44
N GLY A 415 -6.43 -15.47 5.33
CA GLY A 415 -7.68 -14.80 5.70
C GLY A 415 -7.73 -14.43 7.18
N ILE A 416 -7.34 -15.34 8.08
CA ILE A 416 -7.26 -15.05 9.52
C ILE A 416 -6.27 -13.89 9.77
N GLN A 417 -5.15 -13.90 9.07
CA GLN A 417 -4.16 -12.82 9.13
C GLN A 417 -4.76 -11.47 8.74
N ALA A 418 -5.52 -11.42 7.64
CA ALA A 418 -6.21 -10.23 7.16
C ALA A 418 -7.25 -9.69 8.18
N ILE A 419 -8.02 -10.58 8.82
CA ILE A 419 -8.96 -10.16 9.87
C ILE A 419 -8.21 -9.51 11.03
N TYR A 420 -7.15 -10.15 11.55
CA TYR A 420 -6.35 -9.55 12.63
C TYR A 420 -5.72 -8.22 12.23
N ALA A 421 -5.18 -8.14 11.00
CA ALA A 421 -4.54 -6.93 10.49
C ALA A 421 -5.51 -5.74 10.41
N THR A 422 -6.80 -5.99 10.11
CA THR A 422 -7.88 -4.98 10.06
C THR A 422 -8.56 -4.74 11.42
N LEU A 423 -8.24 -5.53 12.44
CA LEU A 423 -8.63 -5.31 13.83
C LEU A 423 -7.54 -4.57 14.64
N GLY A 424 -6.46 -4.15 14.00
CA GLY A 424 -5.32 -3.50 14.67
C GLY A 424 -4.45 -4.48 15.45
N ILE A 425 -4.36 -5.74 15.03
CA ILE A 425 -3.55 -6.76 15.70
C ILE A 425 -2.51 -7.34 14.72
N ALA A 426 -1.24 -7.16 15.06
CA ALA A 426 -0.11 -7.68 14.32
C ALA A 426 0.05 -9.19 14.52
N THR A 427 0.29 -9.88 13.42
CA THR A 427 0.46 -11.33 13.37
C THR A 427 1.61 -11.70 12.44
N THR A 428 2.10 -12.92 12.52
CA THR A 428 3.12 -13.43 11.60
C THR A 428 2.75 -14.83 11.14
N VAL A 429 2.84 -15.06 9.84
CA VAL A 429 2.64 -16.37 9.23
C VAL A 429 3.99 -16.99 8.90
N TYR A 430 4.13 -18.28 9.18
CA TYR A 430 5.30 -19.10 8.88
C TYR A 430 4.88 -20.36 8.15
N ASP A 431 5.70 -20.79 7.20
CA ASP A 431 5.63 -22.13 6.66
C ASP A 431 6.26 -23.09 7.66
N HIS A 432 5.53 -24.14 8.02
CA HIS A 432 5.96 -25.16 8.96
C HIS A 432 5.99 -26.52 8.26
N LYS A 433 7.19 -27.03 8.01
CA LYS A 433 7.39 -28.38 7.45
C LYS A 433 7.46 -29.38 8.61
N TYR A 434 6.52 -30.33 8.63
CA TYR A 434 6.57 -31.45 9.58
C TYR A 434 7.57 -32.52 9.14
N LYS A 435 7.94 -33.41 10.07
CA LYS A 435 8.86 -34.54 9.80
C LYS A 435 8.38 -35.47 8.68
N ASP A 436 7.08 -35.50 8.40
CA ASP A 436 6.46 -36.29 7.34
C ASP A 436 6.51 -35.61 5.95
N GLY A 437 7.20 -34.47 5.83
CA GLY A 437 7.33 -33.71 4.59
C GLY A 437 6.13 -32.81 4.27
N LYS A 438 5.03 -32.90 5.01
CA LYS A 438 3.85 -32.07 4.77
C LYS A 438 4.09 -30.63 5.23
N VAL A 439 3.67 -29.68 4.40
CA VAL A 439 3.71 -28.24 4.70
C VAL A 439 2.40 -27.85 5.37
N TYR A 440 2.50 -27.17 6.50
CA TYR A 440 1.41 -26.51 7.19
C TYR A 440 1.74 -25.03 7.36
N TYR A 441 0.72 -24.21 7.50
CA TYR A 441 0.85 -22.76 7.66
C TYR A 441 0.51 -22.42 9.10
N ARG A 442 1.45 -21.76 9.77
CA ARG A 442 1.31 -21.36 11.16
C ARG A 442 1.13 -19.86 11.27
N LEU A 443 0.02 -19.41 11.83
CA LEU A 443 -0.16 -18.02 12.24
C LEU A 443 0.22 -17.87 13.72
N GLU A 444 0.99 -16.85 14.06
CA GLU A 444 1.38 -16.52 15.43
C GLU A 444 0.95 -15.10 15.79
N ILE A 445 0.32 -14.96 16.96
CA ILE A 445 0.00 -13.68 17.61
C ILE A 445 0.89 -13.54 18.83
N ARG A 446 1.60 -12.41 18.95
CA ARG A 446 2.47 -12.11 20.08
C ARG A 446 1.99 -10.88 20.83
N LYS A 447 1.59 -11.07 22.08
CA LYS A 447 1.27 -9.99 23.00
C LYS A 447 2.54 -9.31 23.53
N ASP A 448 2.41 -8.06 23.95
CA ASP A 448 3.50 -7.33 24.59
C ASP A 448 3.79 -7.84 26.02
N LYS A 449 4.78 -7.25 26.69
CA LYS A 449 5.16 -7.65 28.06
C LYS A 449 4.00 -7.55 29.06
N LYS A 450 3.03 -6.65 28.81
CA LYS A 450 1.82 -6.42 29.63
C LYS A 450 0.60 -7.23 29.15
N GLY A 451 0.75 -8.13 28.17
CA GLY A 451 -0.34 -8.93 27.64
C GLY A 451 -1.25 -8.20 26.63
N ARG A 452 -0.86 -7.00 26.16
CA ARG A 452 -1.64 -6.22 25.20
C ARG A 452 -1.32 -6.64 23.78
N ASP A 453 -2.29 -6.52 22.90
CA ASP A 453 -2.08 -6.76 21.47
C ASP A 453 -1.19 -5.68 20.87
N LYS A 454 -0.29 -6.11 19.98
CA LYS A 454 0.63 -5.24 19.27
C LYS A 454 0.09 -4.95 17.89
N TYR A 455 0.48 -3.82 17.31
CA TYR A 455 0.16 -3.43 15.92
C TYR A 455 1.40 -2.91 15.18
N TYR A 456 2.59 -3.13 15.74
CA TYR A 456 3.87 -2.64 15.22
C TYR A 456 5.02 -3.56 15.60
N SER A 457 6.13 -3.43 14.87
CA SER A 457 7.40 -4.11 15.15
C SER A 457 8.57 -3.14 15.11
N MET A 458 9.60 -3.42 15.91
CA MET A 458 10.85 -2.65 15.92
C MET A 458 11.90 -3.41 15.10
N VAL A 459 12.28 -2.85 13.96
CA VAL A 459 13.34 -3.33 13.08
C VAL A 459 14.67 -2.71 13.48
N ARG A 460 15.72 -3.53 13.47
CA ARG A 460 17.12 -3.15 13.75
C ARG A 460 18.08 -3.61 12.66
N GLU A 461 17.69 -4.62 11.90
CA GLU A 461 18.48 -5.15 10.80
C GLU A 461 17.92 -4.57 9.50
N VAL A 462 18.71 -3.68 8.89
CA VAL A 462 18.46 -3.09 7.58
C VAL A 462 19.67 -3.38 6.71
N LYS A 463 19.43 -3.89 5.50
CA LYS A 463 20.49 -4.33 4.59
C LYS A 463 20.21 -3.88 3.17
N ASP A 464 21.23 -3.42 2.47
CA ASP A 464 21.20 -3.29 1.02
C ASP A 464 21.34 -4.69 0.40
N VAL A 465 20.40 -5.06 -0.47
CA VAL A 465 20.30 -6.40 -1.09
C VAL A 465 20.24 -6.23 -2.61
N PRO A 466 21.07 -6.95 -3.39
CA PRO A 466 20.97 -6.91 -4.85
C PRO A 466 19.65 -7.52 -5.31
N TYR A 467 19.03 -6.87 -6.29
CA TYR A 467 17.75 -7.28 -6.86
C TYR A 467 17.80 -7.17 -8.38
N ASN A 468 17.21 -8.17 -9.05
CA ASN A 468 17.14 -8.25 -10.50
C ASN A 468 15.85 -8.96 -10.92
N ASP A 469 14.72 -8.25 -10.83
CA ASP A 469 13.39 -8.74 -11.21
C ASP A 469 12.46 -7.53 -11.40
N TYR A 470 11.18 -7.75 -11.68
CA TYR A 470 10.16 -6.70 -11.69
C TYR A 470 9.91 -6.15 -10.30
N ILE A 471 9.58 -4.88 -10.25
CA ILE A 471 9.05 -4.24 -9.05
C ILE A 471 7.66 -3.68 -9.33
N TYR A 472 6.89 -3.53 -8.26
CA TYR A 472 5.47 -3.26 -8.30
C TYR A 472 5.08 -2.20 -7.29
N SER A 473 4.00 -1.47 -7.57
CA SER A 473 3.32 -0.64 -6.60
C SER A 473 1.91 -0.31 -7.11
N VAL A 474 1.11 0.28 -6.23
CA VAL A 474 -0.14 0.97 -6.58
C VAL A 474 -0.04 2.44 -6.17
N THR A 475 -0.98 3.26 -6.61
CA THR A 475 -1.24 4.59 -6.04
C THR A 475 -2.63 4.60 -5.39
N VAL A 476 -2.71 5.14 -4.17
CA VAL A 476 -3.92 5.27 -3.34
C VAL A 476 -3.96 6.67 -2.73
N PRO A 477 -5.15 7.25 -2.49
CA PRO A 477 -5.29 8.62 -1.97
C PRO A 477 -4.52 8.91 -0.68
N GLU A 478 -4.57 8.01 0.30
CA GLU A 478 -3.88 8.22 1.59
C GLU A 478 -2.34 8.14 1.50
N GLY A 479 -1.80 7.63 0.38
CA GLY A 479 -0.36 7.52 0.20
C GLY A 479 0.30 6.32 0.91
N TYR A 480 -0.46 5.48 1.63
CA TYR A 480 0.06 4.32 2.34
C TYR A 480 -0.85 3.11 2.17
N ILE A 481 -0.24 1.94 2.12
CA ILE A 481 -0.88 0.66 1.87
C ILE A 481 -0.43 -0.40 2.87
N MET A 482 -1.25 -1.43 3.03
CA MET A 482 -0.91 -2.59 3.84
C MET A 482 -0.36 -3.71 2.96
N VAL A 483 0.90 -4.06 3.18
CA VAL A 483 1.64 -5.07 2.42
C VAL A 483 2.17 -6.17 3.33
N ARG A 484 2.52 -7.30 2.76
CA ARG A 484 3.28 -8.33 3.46
C ARG A 484 4.26 -9.02 2.53
N ARG A 485 5.34 -9.54 3.10
CA ARG A 485 6.28 -10.42 2.40
C ARG A 485 6.65 -11.56 3.34
N ASN A 486 6.72 -12.80 2.83
CA ASN A 486 7.04 -13.99 3.64
C ASN A 486 6.19 -14.08 4.94
N GLY A 487 4.88 -13.83 4.83
CA GLY A 487 3.93 -13.88 5.95
C GLY A 487 4.05 -12.76 6.98
N LYS A 488 4.86 -11.72 6.72
CA LYS A 488 5.15 -10.62 7.66
C LYS A 488 4.59 -9.31 7.14
N ILE A 489 3.66 -8.71 7.90
CA ILE A 489 2.94 -7.51 7.50
C ILE A 489 3.76 -6.25 7.81
N ALA A 490 3.66 -5.26 6.93
CA ALA A 490 4.08 -3.89 7.15
C ALA A 490 3.06 -2.92 6.50
N ILE A 491 2.90 -1.74 7.10
CA ILE A 491 2.22 -0.61 6.46
C ILE A 491 3.31 0.32 5.98
N SER A 492 3.32 0.59 4.67
CA SER A 492 4.36 1.38 4.02
C SER A 492 3.75 2.27 2.94
N GLY A 493 4.52 3.25 2.47
CA GLY A 493 4.06 4.21 1.47
C GLY A 493 3.79 3.57 0.12
N ASN A 494 2.97 4.23 -0.68
CA ASN A 494 2.76 3.86 -2.07
C ASN A 494 3.75 4.63 -2.97
N CYS A 495 3.75 4.32 -4.26
CA CYS A 495 4.62 4.98 -5.22
C CYS A 495 3.97 6.26 -5.79
N MET A 496 4.77 7.33 -5.90
CA MET A 496 4.39 8.63 -6.48
C MET A 496 4.78 8.82 -7.96
N SER A 497 5.31 7.79 -8.63
CA SER A 497 5.71 7.88 -10.04
C SER A 497 4.52 8.09 -10.97
N MET A 498 4.36 9.33 -11.45
CA MET A 498 3.69 9.60 -12.72
C MET A 498 4.63 9.22 -13.89
N ARG A 499 4.06 8.56 -14.91
CA ARG A 499 4.78 7.82 -15.97
C ARG A 499 5.79 8.65 -16.77
N GLY A 500 6.90 8.00 -17.15
CA GLY A 500 7.84 8.44 -18.19
C GLY A 500 9.19 7.70 -18.11
N VAL A 501 9.74 7.57 -16.90
CA VAL A 501 10.98 6.83 -16.65
C VAL A 501 10.64 5.59 -15.82
N LYS A 502 10.81 4.40 -16.42
CA LYS A 502 10.61 3.10 -15.77
C LYS A 502 11.89 2.63 -15.08
N ASN A 503 12.51 3.52 -14.31
CA ASN A 503 13.71 3.26 -13.54
C ASN A 503 13.67 4.11 -12.24
N PRO A 504 13.49 3.50 -11.06
CA PRO A 504 13.26 4.13 -9.75
C PRO A 504 14.50 4.15 -8.86
N SER A 505 15.63 3.78 -9.44
CA SER A 505 16.95 4.04 -8.89
C SER A 505 17.68 5.09 -9.72
N SER A 506 17.10 5.51 -10.85
CA SER A 506 17.64 6.64 -11.60
C SER A 506 17.03 7.91 -11.07
N TYR A 507 17.86 8.68 -10.39
CA TYR A 507 17.83 10.11 -10.55
C TYR A 507 18.36 10.38 -11.95
N THR A 508 17.58 11.06 -12.78
CA THR A 508 18.21 11.70 -13.94
C THR A 508 19.04 12.83 -13.37
N VAL A 509 20.37 12.73 -13.49
CA VAL A 509 21.26 13.84 -13.18
C VAL A 509 21.67 14.45 -14.50
N THR A 510 21.26 15.69 -14.73
CA THR A 510 21.67 16.45 -15.91
C THR A 510 22.58 17.56 -15.45
N SER A 511 23.70 17.74 -16.16
CA SER A 511 24.62 18.82 -15.89
C SER A 511 24.92 19.64 -17.14
N LYS A 512 25.04 20.95 -16.98
CA LYS A 512 25.60 21.84 -18.01
C LYS A 512 26.68 22.70 -17.34
N LEU A 513 27.88 22.63 -17.89
CA LEU A 513 29.05 23.38 -17.44
C LEU A 513 29.47 24.33 -18.56
N THR A 514 30.00 25.50 -18.20
CA THR A 514 30.57 26.49 -19.11
C THR A 514 31.87 27.08 -18.53
N GLY A 515 32.68 27.70 -19.39
CA GLY A 515 33.92 28.39 -19.02
C GLY A 515 34.82 27.58 -18.09
N VAL A 516 35.28 28.20 -16.99
CA VAL A 516 36.27 27.58 -16.09
C VAL A 516 35.79 26.25 -15.48
N PHE A 517 34.48 26.01 -15.34
CA PHE A 517 33.98 24.73 -14.82
C PHE A 517 34.16 23.57 -15.82
N MET A 518 34.21 23.86 -17.11
CA MET A 518 34.59 22.88 -18.13
C MET A 518 36.11 22.70 -18.18
N GLU A 519 36.85 23.81 -18.20
CA GLU A 519 38.28 23.84 -18.47
C GLU A 519 39.14 23.41 -17.28
N ASN A 520 38.71 23.69 -16.05
CA ASN A 520 39.47 23.44 -14.83
C ASN A 520 38.84 22.34 -13.96
N GLU A 521 39.51 21.19 -13.91
CA GLU A 521 39.08 20.05 -13.11
C GLU A 521 39.01 20.33 -11.60
N LYS A 522 39.95 21.12 -11.06
CA LYS A 522 39.95 21.45 -9.62
C LYS A 522 38.71 22.24 -9.24
N THR A 523 38.36 23.24 -10.04
CA THR A 523 37.14 24.06 -9.84
C THR A 523 35.88 23.22 -9.98
N ARG A 524 35.82 22.31 -10.96
CA ARG A 524 34.69 21.38 -11.10
C ARG A 524 34.56 20.46 -9.87
N ASN A 525 35.66 19.92 -9.36
CA ASN A 525 35.67 19.05 -8.18
C ASN A 525 35.31 19.81 -6.90
N GLU A 526 35.72 21.07 -6.76
CA GLU A 526 35.29 21.95 -5.69
C GLU A 526 33.77 22.12 -5.68
N PHE A 527 33.17 22.44 -6.84
CA PHE A 527 31.72 22.55 -6.98
C PHE A 527 30.99 21.25 -6.63
N LEU A 528 31.43 20.12 -7.20
CA LEU A 528 30.84 18.81 -6.91
C LEU A 528 30.93 18.47 -5.42
N ASN A 529 32.03 18.80 -4.76
CA ASN A 529 32.18 18.63 -3.32
C ASN A 529 31.24 19.55 -2.53
N LEU A 530 31.05 20.80 -2.94
CA LEU A 530 30.15 21.72 -2.27
C LEU A 530 28.68 21.27 -2.35
N ILE A 531 28.25 20.66 -3.47
CA ILE A 531 26.87 20.19 -3.63
C ILE A 531 26.61 18.81 -3.02
N TYR A 532 27.61 17.91 -2.98
CA TYR A 532 27.44 16.54 -2.46
C TYR A 532 27.96 16.32 -1.04
N ASN A 533 28.99 17.07 -0.60
CA ASN A 533 29.69 16.85 0.66
C ASN A 533 29.70 18.08 1.59
N GLY A 534 29.39 19.27 1.08
CA GLY A 534 29.24 20.48 1.90
C GLY A 534 27.97 20.37 2.76
N LYS A 535 28.06 20.57 4.07
CA LYS A 535 26.89 20.69 4.95
C LYS A 535 26.24 22.04 4.78
#